data_AF-A0A2E3C7Z4-F1
#
_entry.id   AF-A0A2E3C7Z4-F1
#
_cell.length_a   1.000
_cell.length_b   1.000
_cell.length_c   1.000
_cell.angle_alpha   90.00
_cell.angle_beta   90.00
_cell.angle_gamma   90.00
#
_symmetry.space_group_name_H-M   'P 1'
#
loop_
_entity.id
_entity.type
_entity.pdbx_description
1 polymer ?
#
loop_
_entity_poly.entity_id
_entity_poly.type
_entity_poly.pdbx_seq_one_letter_code
_entity_poly.pdbx_strand_id
1 'polypeptide(L)'
;MDRQELESMTVVELKKLLEESSLSKSGRKSELIDRLLESSLTLNDDDDFLILEEEDIEEKVEIEVDSASSPSKEEEIEVMEATILDAVLVEEELPSEKPTLKLREEPPKKSEPMIEIKIHAGKPRKAVVLGIILLGAIVAGGGYWWTWVQDQQSFTSEPSRYGDSMTFTMTDGQISATGDEMVELLRENTGDALEKACGDLEVAMSGTGAMSFRNAPSSEISNPNDHTYSGSAESIDGYGRVHLTAERSISYDLNVDLSGRTWTTDGSKCSNSLQWEMNSNSVAISSVSWEELTEETTIKSVSSLNFRTPDNDQTRVDAVSFGGTGVSAIDGILPFLLQPAIPMDLYDSLGTTLIEPGTSGEVNGWNYVIKESQRVDGQLVIPIDLEQPSINSCLGHARMSLQIVEGNPWPVEQHVDILINK
;
A
#
# COMPACT_ATOMS: atom_id res chain seq x y z
N MET A 1 -5.32 -35.58 24.59
CA MET A 1 -6.40 -36.52 24.19
C MET A 1 -5.75 -37.74 23.59
N ASP A 2 -6.29 -38.94 23.78
CA ASP A 2 -5.61 -40.16 23.32
C ASP A 2 -6.01 -40.55 21.89
N ARG A 3 -5.02 -41.00 21.10
CA ARG A 3 -5.20 -41.36 19.68
C ARG A 3 -6.35 -42.37 19.46
N GLN A 4 -6.52 -43.34 20.35
CA GLN A 4 -7.55 -44.37 20.25
C GLN A 4 -8.98 -43.81 20.41
N GLU A 5 -9.14 -42.75 21.19
CA GLU A 5 -10.43 -42.06 21.37
C GLU A 5 -10.81 -41.31 20.10
N LEU A 6 -9.87 -40.52 19.54
CA LEU A 6 -10.03 -39.78 18.28
C LEU A 6 -10.23 -40.72 17.08
N GLU A 7 -9.56 -41.88 17.05
CA GLU A 7 -9.77 -42.90 16.02
C GLU A 7 -11.16 -43.56 16.09
N SER A 8 -11.85 -43.53 17.25
CA SER A 8 -13.23 -44.02 17.39
C SER A 8 -14.29 -43.06 16.84
N MET A 9 -14.03 -41.75 16.85
CA MET A 9 -14.99 -40.70 16.46
C MET A 9 -15.29 -40.65 14.96
N THR A 10 -16.43 -40.08 14.58
CA THR A 10 -16.75 -39.80 13.16
C THR A 10 -15.99 -38.57 12.66
N VAL A 11 -15.88 -38.45 11.32
CA VAL A 11 -15.25 -37.28 10.67
C VAL A 11 -16.03 -35.99 10.96
N VAL A 12 -17.31 -36.06 11.30
CA VAL A 12 -18.12 -34.88 11.66
C VAL A 12 -17.75 -34.38 13.05
N GLU A 13 -17.60 -35.28 14.03
CA GLU A 13 -17.19 -34.94 15.40
C GLU A 13 -15.75 -34.40 15.43
N LEU A 14 -14.82 -35.03 14.70
CA LEU A 14 -13.44 -34.54 14.58
C LEU A 14 -13.37 -33.13 13.97
N LYS A 15 -14.22 -32.82 12.96
CA LYS A 15 -14.29 -31.46 12.38
C LYS A 15 -14.94 -30.43 13.31
N LYS A 16 -15.76 -30.85 14.27
CA LYS A 16 -16.32 -29.99 15.32
C LYS A 16 -15.30 -29.71 16.43
N LEU A 17 -14.49 -30.69 16.82
CA LEU A 17 -13.36 -30.47 17.74
C LEU A 17 -12.32 -29.52 17.12
N LEU A 18 -11.98 -29.72 15.84
CA LEU A 18 -11.10 -28.78 15.12
C LEU A 18 -11.69 -27.36 15.01
N GLU A 19 -13.02 -27.22 14.93
CA GLU A 19 -13.70 -25.92 14.99
C GLU A 19 -13.59 -25.25 16.36
N GLU A 20 -13.77 -26.02 17.43
CA GLU A 20 -13.66 -25.56 18.82
C GLU A 20 -12.21 -25.21 19.21
N SER A 21 -11.22 -25.80 18.52
CA SER A 21 -9.79 -25.48 18.65
C SER A 21 -9.25 -24.50 17.60
N SER A 22 -10.10 -23.86 16.78
CA SER A 22 -9.69 -22.90 15.72
C SER A 22 -8.74 -23.46 14.64
N LEU A 23 -8.76 -24.78 14.41
CA LEU A 23 -7.87 -25.49 13.48
C LEU A 23 -8.55 -25.79 12.13
N SER A 24 -7.71 -25.98 11.10
CA SER A 24 -8.19 -26.33 9.75
C SER A 24 -9.00 -27.63 9.74
N LYS A 25 -10.19 -27.57 9.13
CA LYS A 25 -11.12 -28.71 8.97
C LYS A 25 -10.88 -29.51 7.67
N SER A 26 -9.80 -29.25 6.94
CA SER A 26 -9.45 -29.92 5.68
C SER A 26 -8.54 -31.13 5.90
N GLY A 27 -8.65 -32.13 5.03
CA GLY A 27 -7.84 -33.36 5.06
C GLY A 27 -8.64 -34.67 5.24
N ARG A 28 -7.91 -35.79 5.21
CA ARG A 28 -8.38 -37.15 5.53
C ARG A 28 -8.51 -37.36 7.03
N LYS A 29 -9.25 -38.40 7.47
CA LYS A 29 -9.49 -38.67 8.90
C LYS A 29 -8.18 -38.76 9.72
N SER A 30 -7.11 -39.33 9.19
CA SER A 30 -5.79 -39.34 9.85
C SER A 30 -5.27 -37.92 10.10
N GLU A 31 -5.20 -37.09 9.06
CA GLU A 31 -4.70 -35.71 9.10
C GLU A 31 -5.51 -34.82 10.08
N LEU A 32 -6.80 -35.13 10.29
CA LEU A 32 -7.63 -34.46 11.30
C LEU A 32 -7.31 -34.90 12.73
N ILE A 33 -6.91 -36.16 12.93
CA ILE A 33 -6.55 -36.74 14.23
C ILE A 33 -5.14 -36.32 14.62
N ASP A 34 -4.18 -36.43 13.71
CA ASP A 34 -2.78 -36.09 13.96
C ASP A 34 -2.66 -34.59 14.32
N ARG A 35 -3.42 -33.70 13.65
CA ARG A 35 -3.51 -32.26 13.96
C ARG A 35 -4.15 -31.94 15.32
N LEU A 36 -5.14 -32.73 15.77
CA LEU A 36 -5.72 -32.60 17.12
C LEU A 36 -4.74 -33.06 18.20
N LEU A 37 -3.99 -34.15 17.93
CA LEU A 37 -2.96 -34.64 18.84
C LEU A 37 -1.85 -33.60 19.02
N GLU A 38 -1.33 -33.06 17.91
CA GLU A 38 -0.32 -32.00 17.87
C GLU A 38 -0.76 -30.77 18.69
N SER A 39 -1.97 -30.25 18.47
CA SER A 39 -2.53 -29.15 19.27
C SER A 39 -2.73 -29.49 20.75
N SER A 40 -2.85 -30.77 21.10
CA SER A 40 -2.97 -31.20 22.50
C SER A 40 -1.62 -31.38 23.19
N LEU A 41 -0.51 -31.42 22.45
CA LEU A 41 0.84 -31.32 23.03
C LEU A 41 1.14 -29.87 23.39
N THR A 42 0.95 -28.94 22.43
CA THR A 42 1.17 -27.49 22.60
C THR A 42 0.25 -26.81 23.63
N LEU A 43 -0.64 -27.54 24.30
CA LEU A 43 -1.55 -27.07 25.35
C LEU A 43 -1.31 -27.76 26.72
N ASN A 44 -0.24 -28.54 26.87
CA ASN A 44 0.15 -29.17 28.15
C ASN A 44 1.58 -28.83 28.60
N ASP A 45 2.34 -28.04 27.82
CA ASP A 45 3.73 -27.67 28.13
C ASP A 45 3.87 -26.32 28.88
N ASP A 46 2.75 -25.74 29.36
CA ASP A 46 2.71 -24.57 30.26
C ASP A 46 3.17 -24.92 31.71
N ASP A 47 4.23 -25.71 31.90
CA ASP A 47 4.87 -25.93 33.23
C ASP A 47 6.24 -26.68 33.20
N ASP A 48 7.20 -26.34 32.30
CA ASP A 48 8.63 -26.49 32.67
C ASP A 48 9.61 -25.61 31.85
N PHE A 49 10.35 -24.73 32.53
CA PHE A 49 11.31 -23.80 31.93
C PHE A 49 12.74 -24.37 31.98
N LEU A 50 13.08 -25.21 31.00
CA LEU A 50 14.42 -25.77 30.87
C LEU A 50 15.36 -24.83 30.09
N ILE A 51 16.13 -24.03 30.83
CA ILE A 51 17.38 -23.46 30.31
C ILE A 51 18.33 -24.63 29.97
N LEU A 52 18.82 -24.68 28.74
CA LEU A 52 20.01 -25.44 28.39
C LEU A 52 21.21 -24.50 28.37
N GLU A 53 22.04 -24.57 29.41
CA GLU A 53 23.36 -23.96 29.42
C GLU A 53 24.29 -24.82 28.55
N GLU A 54 24.83 -24.28 27.46
CA GLU A 54 25.87 -24.96 26.67
C GLU A 54 27.23 -24.82 27.38
N GLU A 55 27.67 -25.87 28.10
CA GLU A 55 29.04 -25.97 28.62
C GLU A 55 30.04 -26.33 27.51
N ASP A 56 31.23 -25.71 27.56
CA ASP A 56 32.34 -25.98 26.65
C ASP A 56 32.80 -27.45 26.68
N ILE A 57 32.98 -28.08 25.51
CA ILE A 57 33.68 -29.37 25.38
C ILE A 57 34.71 -29.31 24.26
N GLU A 58 35.95 -28.96 24.62
CA GLU A 58 37.13 -29.33 23.81
C GLU A 58 37.42 -30.83 23.98
N GLU A 59 37.32 -31.65 22.93
CA GLU A 59 38.12 -32.88 22.86
C GLU A 59 38.63 -33.20 21.45
N LYS A 60 39.78 -33.89 21.39
CA LYS A 60 40.68 -34.01 20.24
C LYS A 60 40.82 -35.49 19.84
N VAL A 61 40.66 -35.82 18.56
CA VAL A 61 40.78 -37.20 18.04
C VAL A 61 41.73 -37.30 16.84
N GLU A 62 42.57 -38.33 16.84
CA GLU A 62 43.65 -38.64 15.88
C GLU A 62 43.74 -40.18 15.67
N ILE A 63 44.27 -40.75 14.58
CA ILE A 63 44.83 -40.13 13.36
C ILE A 63 43.81 -40.23 12.20
N GLU A 64 43.84 -41.06 11.14
CA GLU A 64 44.83 -41.97 10.52
C GLU A 64 44.66 -41.97 8.99
N VAL A 65 45.65 -42.46 8.23
CA VAL A 65 45.83 -42.15 6.79
C VAL A 65 46.20 -43.39 5.97
N ASP A 66 45.60 -43.57 4.78
CA ASP A 66 46.21 -44.36 3.69
C ASP A 66 45.86 -43.79 2.30
N SER A 67 46.60 -44.17 1.26
CA SER A 67 46.80 -43.38 0.02
C SER A 67 46.49 -44.11 -1.30
N ALA A 68 45.93 -43.40 -2.28
CA ALA A 68 45.84 -43.87 -3.67
C ALA A 68 45.93 -42.73 -4.73
N SER A 69 47.13 -42.57 -5.30
CA SER A 69 47.52 -41.91 -6.56
C SER A 69 46.54 -40.98 -7.34
N SER A 70 46.93 -39.70 -7.42
CA SER A 70 47.23 -38.88 -8.63
C SER A 70 47.10 -39.54 -10.02
N PRO A 71 46.79 -38.79 -11.12
CA PRO A 71 47.37 -37.46 -11.38
C PRO A 71 46.49 -36.36 -11.99
N SER A 72 47.08 -35.16 -12.03
CA SER A 72 46.55 -33.92 -12.58
C SER A 72 46.52 -33.85 -14.11
N LYS A 73 45.72 -32.91 -14.61
CA LYS A 73 46.03 -32.12 -15.80
C LYS A 73 45.80 -30.64 -15.51
N GLU A 74 46.68 -29.81 -16.00
CA GLU A 74 46.44 -28.38 -16.19
C GLU A 74 45.72 -28.20 -17.54
N GLU A 75 44.74 -27.31 -17.60
CA GLU A 75 44.23 -26.76 -18.86
C GLU A 75 44.29 -25.23 -18.78
N GLU A 76 44.87 -24.61 -19.81
CA GLU A 76 45.14 -23.18 -19.86
C GLU A 76 43.83 -22.41 -20.14
N ILE A 77 43.49 -21.45 -19.29
CA ILE A 77 42.29 -20.63 -19.49
C ILE A 77 42.60 -19.57 -20.56
N GLU A 78 42.15 -19.83 -21.79
CA GLU A 78 42.29 -18.92 -22.93
C GLU A 78 41.47 -17.64 -22.69
N VAL A 79 42.15 -16.53 -22.41
CA VAL A 79 41.50 -15.22 -22.21
C VAL A 79 41.15 -14.62 -23.58
N MET A 80 39.88 -14.73 -23.98
CA MET A 80 39.40 -14.08 -25.20
C MET A 80 39.35 -12.56 -25.04
N GLU A 81 40.15 -11.84 -25.83
CA GLU A 81 40.15 -10.38 -25.87
C GLU A 81 38.83 -9.84 -26.45
N ALA A 82 38.01 -9.24 -25.60
CA ALA A 82 36.78 -8.57 -26.01
C ALA A 82 37.11 -7.30 -26.84
N THR A 83 36.99 -7.40 -28.16
CA THR A 83 37.20 -6.26 -29.07
C THR A 83 36.08 -5.24 -28.88
N ILE A 84 36.42 -4.05 -28.37
CA ILE A 84 35.49 -2.92 -28.25
C ILE A 84 35.14 -2.42 -29.67
N LEU A 85 33.85 -2.44 -29.99
CA LEU A 85 33.31 -1.88 -31.24
C LEU A 85 32.76 -0.49 -30.98
N ASP A 86 33.47 0.54 -31.44
CA ASP A 86 32.99 1.93 -31.41
C ASP A 86 31.73 2.09 -32.26
N ALA A 87 30.60 2.32 -31.58
CA ALA A 87 29.31 2.57 -32.22
C ALA A 87 29.17 4.06 -32.58
N VAL A 88 29.57 4.42 -33.81
CA VAL A 88 29.28 5.75 -34.38
C VAL A 88 27.77 5.89 -34.58
N LEU A 89 27.14 6.72 -33.75
CA LEU A 89 25.74 7.14 -33.90
C LEU A 89 25.67 8.57 -34.44
N VAL A 90 24.67 8.82 -35.27
CA VAL A 90 24.52 10.04 -36.08
C VAL A 90 23.67 11.07 -35.35
N GLU A 91 24.02 12.36 -35.46
CA GLU A 91 23.17 13.47 -35.02
C GLU A 91 21.94 13.58 -35.95
N GLU A 92 20.76 13.24 -35.44
CA GLU A 92 19.48 13.66 -36.02
C GLU A 92 18.80 14.68 -35.09
N GLU A 93 18.60 15.91 -35.56
CA GLU A 93 17.87 16.96 -34.82
C GLU A 93 16.37 16.62 -34.77
N LEU A 94 15.89 16.13 -33.62
CA LEU A 94 14.45 15.99 -33.37
C LEU A 94 13.87 17.29 -32.78
N PRO A 95 12.74 17.80 -33.30
CA PRO A 95 12.18 19.08 -32.86
C PRO A 95 11.55 18.98 -31.46
N SER A 96 11.72 20.03 -30.66
CA SER A 96 11.08 20.16 -29.35
C SER A 96 9.58 20.40 -29.49
N GLU A 97 8.78 19.35 -29.33
CA GLU A 97 7.33 19.45 -29.13
C GLU A 97 6.98 19.06 -27.68
N LYS A 98 6.29 19.97 -26.96
CA LYS A 98 5.88 19.72 -25.58
C LYS A 98 4.65 18.81 -25.57
N PRO A 99 4.54 17.84 -24.64
CA PRO A 99 3.36 16.99 -24.54
C PRO A 99 2.14 17.77 -24.01
N THR A 100 1.41 18.43 -24.91
CA THR A 100 0.07 18.93 -24.60
C THR A 100 -0.89 17.75 -24.55
N LEU A 101 -1.41 17.45 -23.35
CA LEU A 101 -2.45 16.44 -23.14
C LEU A 101 -3.62 16.67 -24.12
N LYS A 102 -3.91 15.66 -24.94
CA LYS A 102 -5.08 15.69 -25.83
C LYS A 102 -6.32 15.34 -25.02
N LEU A 103 -7.02 16.37 -24.54
CA LEU A 103 -8.38 16.25 -24.01
C LEU A 103 -9.24 15.50 -25.04
N ARG A 104 -9.89 14.41 -24.61
CA ARG A 104 -10.70 13.57 -25.48
C ARG A 104 -12.01 14.28 -25.85
N GLU A 105 -12.40 14.23 -27.13
CA GLU A 105 -13.59 14.91 -27.62
C GLU A 105 -14.89 14.35 -26.98
N GLU A 106 -15.81 15.24 -26.60
CA GLU A 106 -17.13 14.87 -26.05
C GLU A 106 -17.92 13.99 -27.05
N PRO A 107 -18.72 13.00 -26.57
CA PRO A 107 -19.65 12.28 -27.44
C PRO A 107 -20.71 13.23 -28.04
N PRO A 108 -21.17 12.98 -29.28
CA PRO A 108 -22.01 13.93 -30.02
C PRO A 108 -23.36 14.17 -29.33
N LYS A 109 -23.63 15.45 -29.00
CA LYS A 109 -24.87 15.89 -28.34
C LYS A 109 -26.09 15.47 -29.15
N LYS A 110 -26.98 14.68 -28.54
CA LYS A 110 -28.26 14.29 -29.13
C LYS A 110 -29.08 15.54 -29.42
N SER A 111 -29.62 15.63 -30.63
CA SER A 111 -30.39 16.78 -31.10
C SER A 111 -31.62 17.03 -30.24
N GLU A 112 -31.78 18.27 -29.75
CA GLU A 112 -32.99 18.71 -29.06
C GLU A 112 -34.22 18.62 -29.99
N PRO A 113 -35.39 18.15 -29.49
CA PRO A 113 -36.62 18.15 -30.27
C PRO A 113 -37.20 19.58 -30.37
N MET A 114 -36.98 20.25 -31.49
CA MET A 114 -37.48 21.61 -31.73
C MET A 114 -39.02 21.64 -31.88
N ILE A 115 -39.73 21.91 -30.78
CA ILE A 115 -41.19 22.02 -30.76
C ILE A 115 -41.63 23.39 -31.33
N GLU A 116 -42.08 23.43 -32.58
CA GLU A 116 -42.54 24.66 -33.24
C GLU A 116 -43.97 25.06 -32.80
N ILE A 117 -44.09 25.86 -31.75
CA ILE A 117 -45.40 26.31 -31.21
C ILE A 117 -45.97 27.48 -32.05
N LYS A 118 -46.79 27.17 -33.06
CA LYS A 118 -47.49 28.18 -33.90
C LYS A 118 -48.68 28.85 -33.18
N ILE A 119 -48.39 29.83 -32.32
CA ILE A 119 -49.39 30.64 -31.62
C ILE A 119 -50.22 31.49 -32.61
N HIS A 120 -51.51 31.19 -32.73
CA HIS A 120 -52.45 31.99 -33.52
C HIS A 120 -52.97 33.20 -32.72
N ALA A 121 -52.75 34.41 -33.25
CA ALA A 121 -53.06 35.66 -32.54
C ALA A 121 -54.57 35.99 -32.53
N GLY A 122 -55.24 35.80 -31.40
CA GLY A 122 -56.68 36.09 -31.25
C GLY A 122 -57.10 36.52 -29.84
N LYS A 123 -57.10 37.84 -29.59
CA LYS A 123 -57.63 38.61 -28.42
C LYS A 123 -57.46 37.99 -27.01
N PRO A 124 -56.75 38.68 -26.08
CA PRO A 124 -56.38 38.09 -24.79
C PRO A 124 -57.58 37.73 -23.92
N ARG A 125 -57.67 36.44 -23.57
CA ARG A 125 -58.52 35.92 -22.48
C ARG A 125 -57.61 35.52 -21.31
N LYS A 126 -58.09 35.68 -20.08
CA LYS A 126 -57.28 35.58 -18.83
C LYS A 126 -56.50 34.26 -18.66
N ALA A 127 -56.89 33.19 -19.35
CA ALA A 127 -56.17 31.92 -19.39
C ALA A 127 -54.71 32.06 -19.86
N VAL A 128 -54.39 32.98 -20.78
CA VAL A 128 -53.01 33.17 -21.27
C VAL A 128 -52.09 33.65 -20.16
N VAL A 129 -52.56 34.55 -19.29
CA VAL A 129 -51.78 35.04 -18.14
C VAL A 129 -51.55 33.92 -17.13
N LEU A 130 -52.58 33.10 -16.86
CA LEU A 130 -52.43 31.95 -15.96
C LEU A 130 -51.45 30.91 -16.53
N GLY A 131 -51.48 30.66 -17.84
CA GLY A 131 -50.54 29.79 -18.54
C GLY A 131 -49.09 30.29 -18.48
N ILE A 132 -48.86 31.60 -18.66
CA ILE A 132 -47.52 32.21 -18.53
C ILE A 132 -47.03 32.14 -17.07
N ILE A 133 -47.90 32.34 -16.07
CA ILE A 133 -47.52 32.21 -14.65
C ILE A 133 -47.20 30.75 -14.30
N LEU A 134 -47.97 29.77 -14.78
CA LEU A 134 -47.69 28.35 -14.55
C LEU A 134 -46.42 27.90 -15.27
N LEU A 135 -46.21 28.31 -16.53
CA LEU A 135 -44.97 28.02 -17.25
C LEU A 135 -43.77 28.70 -16.59
N GLY A 136 -43.92 29.94 -16.13
CA GLY A 136 -42.92 30.66 -15.36
C GLY A 136 -42.60 30.00 -14.01
N ALA A 137 -43.60 29.44 -13.32
CA ALA A 137 -43.39 28.68 -12.09
C ALA A 137 -42.71 27.31 -12.35
N ILE A 138 -43.01 26.66 -13.48
CA ILE A 138 -42.33 25.41 -13.89
C ILE A 138 -40.88 25.70 -14.32
N VAL A 139 -40.60 26.82 -14.99
CA VAL A 139 -39.23 27.21 -15.36
C VAL A 139 -38.43 27.70 -14.14
N ALA A 140 -39.02 28.54 -13.28
CA ALA A 140 -38.34 29.04 -12.08
C ALA A 140 -38.19 27.98 -10.96
N GLY A 141 -39.15 27.06 -10.83
CA GLY A 141 -39.12 25.98 -9.83
C GLY A 141 -38.46 24.68 -10.34
N GLY A 142 -38.52 24.39 -11.63
CA GLY A 142 -37.94 23.19 -12.23
C GLY A 142 -36.55 23.40 -12.85
N GLY A 143 -36.22 24.62 -13.30
CA GLY A 143 -34.93 24.92 -13.92
C GLY A 143 -33.74 24.75 -12.97
N TYR A 144 -33.91 25.11 -11.69
CA TYR A 144 -32.87 24.96 -10.66
C TYR A 144 -32.63 23.50 -10.26
N TRP A 145 -33.66 22.65 -10.27
CA TRP A 145 -33.50 21.23 -9.95
C TRP A 145 -32.77 20.47 -11.08
N TRP A 146 -33.02 20.82 -12.34
CA TRP A 146 -32.37 20.14 -13.46
C TRP A 146 -30.84 20.31 -13.45
N THR A 147 -30.34 21.51 -13.14
CA THR A 147 -28.89 21.74 -13.01
C THR A 147 -28.29 21.03 -11.79
N TRP A 148 -28.99 21.01 -10.66
CA TRP A 148 -28.48 20.39 -9.42
C TRP A 148 -28.43 18.85 -9.49
N VAL A 149 -29.38 18.22 -10.19
CA VAL A 149 -29.43 16.76 -10.35
C VAL A 149 -28.46 16.24 -11.42
N GLN A 150 -28.01 17.08 -12.36
CA GLN A 150 -27.05 16.67 -13.40
C GLN A 150 -25.57 16.73 -12.95
N ASP A 151 -25.26 17.30 -11.79
CA ASP A 151 -23.89 17.39 -11.29
C ASP A 151 -23.40 16.11 -10.58
N GLN A 152 -24.30 15.20 -10.18
CA GLN A 152 -23.93 13.93 -9.55
C GLN A 152 -23.57 12.89 -10.64
N GLN A 153 -22.31 12.87 -11.07
CA GLN A 153 -21.76 11.77 -11.86
C GLN A 153 -21.46 10.57 -10.95
N SER A 154 -21.89 9.36 -11.35
CA SER A 154 -21.45 8.11 -10.72
C SER A 154 -20.61 7.29 -11.70
N PHE A 155 -19.48 6.79 -11.20
CA PHE A 155 -18.49 6.03 -11.95
C PHE A 155 -17.95 4.86 -11.14
N THR A 156 -17.07 4.05 -11.71
CA THR A 156 -16.31 3.01 -11.01
C THR A 156 -14.82 3.31 -11.13
N SER A 157 -14.02 2.90 -10.15
CA SER A 157 -12.56 2.92 -10.27
C SER A 157 -12.09 2.20 -11.54
N GLU A 158 -11.07 2.76 -12.22
CA GLU A 158 -10.35 2.04 -13.28
C GLU A 158 -9.06 1.42 -12.68
N PRO A 159 -8.68 0.19 -13.09
CA PRO A 159 -7.44 -0.43 -12.63
C PRO A 159 -6.21 0.28 -13.22
N SER A 160 -5.17 0.41 -12.39
CA SER A 160 -3.80 0.81 -12.76
C SER A 160 -3.25 -0.05 -13.92
N ARG A 161 -2.56 0.58 -14.89
CA ARG A 161 -2.08 -0.09 -16.12
C ARG A 161 -0.55 -0.01 -16.27
N TYR A 162 0.01 -0.92 -17.08
CA TYR A 162 1.44 -0.90 -17.42
C TYR A 162 1.88 0.43 -18.05
N GLY A 163 2.74 1.17 -17.35
CA GLY A 163 3.24 2.48 -17.76
C GLY A 163 2.50 3.66 -17.12
N ASP A 164 1.42 3.42 -16.36
CA ASP A 164 0.80 4.47 -15.55
C ASP A 164 1.73 4.89 -14.41
N SER A 165 1.73 6.18 -14.09
CA SER A 165 2.56 6.74 -13.03
C SER A 165 1.96 8.03 -12.46
N MET A 166 2.27 8.30 -11.20
CA MET A 166 1.90 9.52 -10.50
C MET A 166 3.09 10.08 -9.72
N THR A 167 3.12 11.40 -9.59
CA THR A 167 3.95 12.12 -8.62
C THR A 167 3.04 12.82 -7.63
N PHE A 168 3.42 12.82 -6.36
CA PHE A 168 2.62 13.37 -5.27
C PHE A 168 3.52 14.12 -4.28
N THR A 169 2.91 14.97 -3.46
CA THR A 169 3.60 15.77 -2.44
C THR A 169 2.92 15.53 -1.11
N MET A 170 3.72 15.21 -0.08
CA MET A 170 3.25 15.08 1.28
C MET A 170 3.51 16.39 2.02
N THR A 171 2.44 17.03 2.50
CA THR A 171 2.45 18.29 3.24
C THR A 171 1.94 18.06 4.65
N ASP A 172 2.54 18.72 5.64
CA ASP A 172 2.09 18.75 7.04
C ASP A 172 1.87 17.35 7.67
N GLY A 173 2.66 16.36 7.27
CA GLY A 173 2.67 15.04 7.91
C GLY A 173 3.28 15.13 9.30
N GLN A 174 2.57 14.62 10.31
CA GLN A 174 2.98 14.69 11.71
C GLN A 174 2.72 13.35 12.40
N ILE A 175 3.69 12.85 13.17
CA ILE A 175 3.54 11.71 14.07
C ILE A 175 3.97 12.16 15.47
N SER A 176 3.08 12.06 16.44
CA SER A 176 3.35 12.39 17.85
C SER A 176 3.19 11.17 18.75
N ALA A 177 4.21 10.85 19.54
CA ALA A 177 4.13 9.86 20.61
C ALA A 177 4.23 10.56 21.98
N THR A 178 3.50 10.04 22.97
CA THR A 178 3.41 10.62 24.32
C THR A 178 3.25 9.50 25.35
N GLY A 179 3.96 9.63 26.47
CA GLY A 179 4.17 8.56 27.44
C GLY A 179 5.45 7.78 27.15
N ASP A 180 6.23 7.49 28.20
CA ASP A 180 7.54 6.86 28.07
C ASP A 180 7.48 5.50 27.35
N GLU A 181 6.43 4.69 27.57
CA GLU A 181 6.19 3.40 26.88
C GLU A 181 6.14 3.53 25.34
N MET A 182 5.44 4.55 24.83
CA MET A 182 5.29 4.76 23.37
C MET A 182 6.58 5.33 22.75
N VAL A 183 7.31 6.17 23.47
CA VAL A 183 8.60 6.71 23.02
C VAL A 183 9.70 5.63 23.10
N GLU A 184 9.63 4.73 24.07
CA GLU A 184 10.54 3.58 24.23
C GLU A 184 10.44 2.61 23.05
N LEU A 185 9.22 2.20 22.65
CA LEU A 185 9.00 1.36 21.47
C LEU A 185 9.62 1.97 20.19
N LEU A 186 9.48 3.29 20.01
CA LEU A 186 10.07 4.00 18.86
C LEU A 186 11.60 4.08 18.96
N ARG A 187 12.14 4.32 20.16
CA ARG A 187 13.59 4.37 20.45
C ARG A 187 14.27 3.02 20.19
N GLU A 188 13.66 1.92 20.62
CA GLU A 188 14.17 0.55 20.38
C GLU A 188 14.22 0.19 18.89
N ASN A 189 13.25 0.69 18.09
CA ASN A 189 13.17 0.43 16.65
C ASN A 189 14.03 1.37 15.78
N THR A 190 14.64 2.42 16.35
CA THR A 190 15.37 3.45 15.59
C THR A 190 16.81 3.67 16.04
N GLY A 191 17.20 3.10 17.19
CA GLY A 191 18.56 3.18 17.72
C GLY A 191 18.98 4.59 18.11
N ASP A 192 20.27 4.90 17.91
CA ASP A 192 20.94 6.12 18.38
C ASP A 192 20.24 7.43 17.96
N ALA A 193 19.50 7.42 16.84
CA ALA A 193 18.76 8.57 16.33
C ALA A 193 17.74 9.13 17.34
N LEU A 194 17.15 8.29 18.18
CA LEU A 194 16.19 8.66 19.23
C LEU A 194 16.70 8.42 20.66
N GLU A 195 18.00 8.18 20.88
CA GLU A 195 18.58 7.97 22.23
C GLU A 195 18.19 9.07 23.23
N LYS A 196 18.15 10.31 22.74
CA LYS A 196 17.83 11.53 23.51
C LYS A 196 16.35 11.66 23.85
N ALA A 197 15.45 10.90 23.20
CA ALA A 197 14.01 11.02 23.36
C ALA A 197 13.52 10.35 24.65
N CYS A 198 12.63 11.04 25.36
CA CYS A 198 11.87 10.49 26.48
C CYS A 198 10.54 11.23 26.62
N GLY A 199 9.52 10.60 27.18
CA GLY A 199 8.24 11.22 27.49
C GLY A 199 7.39 11.61 26.28
N ASP A 200 7.84 12.57 25.48
CA ASP A 200 7.16 13.05 24.28
C ASP A 200 8.16 13.08 23.10
N LEU A 201 7.68 12.65 21.92
CA LEU A 201 8.41 12.68 20.65
C LEU A 201 7.47 13.20 19.56
N GLU A 202 7.96 14.11 18.73
CA GLU A 202 7.25 14.63 17.56
C GLU A 202 8.14 14.50 16.31
N VAL A 203 7.56 13.95 15.25
CA VAL A 203 8.17 13.75 13.94
C VAL A 203 7.34 14.53 12.92
N ALA A 204 7.87 15.65 12.44
CA ALA A 204 7.28 16.40 11.34
C ALA A 204 7.94 15.98 10.02
N MET A 205 7.16 15.78 8.97
CA MET A 205 7.62 15.24 7.70
C MET A 205 6.94 15.90 6.51
N SER A 206 7.74 16.24 5.49
CA SER A 206 7.25 16.81 4.23
C SER A 206 8.17 16.43 3.07
N GLY A 207 7.63 16.26 1.87
CA GLY A 207 8.44 15.82 0.74
C GLY A 207 7.65 15.44 -0.50
N THR A 208 8.32 14.77 -1.43
CA THR A 208 7.74 14.32 -2.70
C THR A 208 7.83 12.81 -2.82
N GLY A 209 6.76 12.20 -3.34
CA GLY A 209 6.72 10.79 -3.69
C GLY A 209 6.44 10.57 -5.17
N ALA A 210 6.78 9.38 -5.66
CA ALA A 210 6.42 8.91 -6.99
C ALA A 210 6.00 7.44 -6.92
N MET A 211 5.08 7.06 -7.80
CA MET A 211 4.65 5.67 -7.98
C MET A 211 4.48 5.38 -9.47
N SER A 212 4.86 4.18 -9.91
CA SER A 212 4.71 3.77 -11.30
C SER A 212 4.54 2.26 -11.44
N PHE A 213 3.78 1.87 -12.46
CA PHE A 213 3.71 0.49 -12.93
C PHE A 213 4.61 0.35 -14.17
N ARG A 214 5.51 -0.63 -14.17
CA ARG A 214 6.43 -0.86 -15.30
C ARG A 214 5.65 -1.27 -16.56
N ASN A 215 6.22 -0.97 -17.72
CA ASN A 215 5.77 -1.48 -19.01
C ASN A 215 6.97 -2.14 -19.71
N ALA A 216 7.23 -3.40 -19.37
CA ALA A 216 8.37 -4.15 -19.92
C ALA A 216 8.08 -4.63 -21.36
N PRO A 217 9.05 -4.50 -22.29
CA PRO A 217 8.91 -5.00 -23.65
C PRO A 217 8.85 -6.53 -23.65
N SER A 218 8.05 -7.13 -24.54
CA SER A 218 7.88 -8.59 -24.61
C SER A 218 9.17 -9.36 -24.89
N SER A 219 10.25 -8.70 -25.32
CA SER A 219 11.59 -9.29 -25.43
C SER A 219 12.23 -9.66 -24.10
N GLU A 220 11.74 -9.14 -22.96
CA GLU A 220 12.15 -9.56 -21.62
C GLU A 220 11.38 -10.79 -21.10
N ILE A 221 10.30 -11.21 -21.79
CA ILE A 221 9.54 -12.41 -21.44
C ILE A 221 10.21 -13.62 -22.11
N SER A 222 10.71 -14.55 -21.30
CA SER A 222 11.51 -15.72 -21.69
C SER A 222 10.71 -16.74 -22.51
N ASN A 223 9.41 -16.87 -22.26
CA ASN A 223 8.52 -17.77 -22.99
C ASN A 223 7.81 -17.05 -24.16
N PRO A 224 8.08 -17.40 -25.44
CA PRO A 224 7.44 -16.75 -26.59
C PRO A 224 5.91 -16.89 -26.66
N ASN A 225 5.31 -17.85 -25.94
CA ASN A 225 3.86 -17.99 -25.88
C ASN A 225 3.21 -16.92 -24.98
N ASP A 226 3.97 -16.40 -24.02
CA ASP A 226 3.48 -15.47 -22.99
C ASP A 226 3.69 -14.00 -23.41
N HIS A 227 4.18 -13.76 -24.62
CA HIS A 227 4.35 -12.42 -25.21
C HIS A 227 3.04 -11.64 -25.35
N THR A 228 1.88 -12.29 -25.14
CA THR A 228 0.57 -11.65 -24.97
C THR A 228 0.46 -10.81 -23.70
N TYR A 229 1.28 -11.07 -22.68
CA TYR A 229 1.32 -10.33 -21.41
C TYR A 229 2.35 -9.19 -21.45
N SER A 230 2.58 -8.60 -22.63
CA SER A 230 3.48 -7.46 -22.83
C SER A 230 3.16 -6.31 -21.85
N GLY A 231 4.19 -5.82 -21.16
CA GLY A 231 4.07 -4.91 -20.03
C GLY A 231 4.50 -5.55 -18.71
N SER A 232 4.19 -6.85 -18.52
CA SER A 232 4.59 -7.62 -17.33
C SER A 232 6.08 -7.99 -17.33
N ALA A 233 6.63 -8.16 -16.13
CA ALA A 233 8.02 -8.56 -15.89
C ALA A 233 8.09 -9.98 -15.29
N GLU A 234 9.13 -10.74 -15.64
CA GLU A 234 9.40 -12.03 -14.98
C GLU A 234 10.06 -11.81 -13.62
N SER A 235 9.52 -12.44 -12.58
CA SER A 235 10.04 -12.38 -11.21
C SER A 235 10.08 -13.76 -10.56
N ILE A 236 10.83 -13.90 -9.47
CA ILE A 236 11.10 -15.18 -8.82
C ILE A 236 10.56 -15.15 -7.39
N ASP A 237 9.77 -16.16 -7.03
CA ASP A 237 9.21 -16.31 -5.68
C ASP A 237 10.19 -16.95 -4.68
N GLY A 238 9.78 -17.03 -3.41
CA GLY A 238 10.57 -17.61 -2.32
C GLY A 238 10.88 -19.11 -2.46
N TYR A 239 10.31 -19.79 -3.46
CA TYR A 239 10.58 -21.19 -3.81
C TYR A 239 11.43 -21.35 -5.08
N GLY A 240 11.90 -20.24 -5.66
CA GLY A 240 12.71 -20.24 -6.88
C GLY A 240 11.90 -20.46 -8.17
N ARG A 241 10.58 -20.29 -8.13
CA ARG A 241 9.71 -20.41 -9.32
C ARG A 241 9.61 -19.07 -10.03
N VAL A 242 9.72 -19.09 -11.36
CA VAL A 242 9.51 -17.91 -12.22
C VAL A 242 8.02 -17.71 -12.45
N HIS A 243 7.57 -16.47 -12.31
CA HIS A 243 6.20 -16.02 -12.57
C HIS A 243 6.18 -14.76 -13.43
N LEU A 244 5.10 -14.55 -14.18
CA LEU A 244 4.82 -13.26 -14.81
C LEU A 244 4.18 -12.35 -13.77
N THR A 245 4.61 -11.09 -13.73
CA THR A 245 4.20 -10.16 -12.66
C THR A 245 3.98 -8.73 -13.14
N ALA A 246 3.07 -8.02 -12.49
CA ALA A 246 3.04 -6.57 -12.50
C ALA A 246 4.13 -6.04 -11.56
N GLU A 247 5.07 -5.26 -12.10
CA GLU A 247 6.11 -4.60 -11.31
C GLU A 247 5.67 -3.18 -10.97
N ARG A 248 5.41 -2.93 -9.67
CA ARG A 248 5.03 -1.63 -9.10
C ARG A 248 6.22 -1.05 -8.34
N SER A 249 6.64 0.15 -8.71
CA SER A 249 7.65 0.94 -8.01
C SER A 249 6.99 2.05 -7.20
N ILE A 250 7.50 2.32 -5.99
CA ILE A 250 7.13 3.47 -5.17
C ILE A 250 8.37 4.06 -4.50
N SER A 251 8.48 5.39 -4.49
CA SER A 251 9.61 6.10 -3.87
C SER A 251 9.17 7.38 -3.16
N TYR A 252 9.95 7.79 -2.17
CA TYR A 252 9.80 9.04 -1.43
C TYR A 252 11.16 9.71 -1.21
N ASP A 253 11.20 11.03 -1.34
CA ASP A 253 12.26 11.89 -0.83
C ASP A 253 11.61 12.84 0.20
N LEU A 254 11.87 12.57 1.47
CA LEU A 254 11.29 13.28 2.62
C LEU A 254 12.33 14.10 3.36
N ASN A 255 11.96 15.33 3.74
CA ASN A 255 12.60 16.07 4.82
C ASN A 255 11.88 15.71 6.11
N VAL A 256 12.63 15.38 7.15
CA VAL A 256 12.10 14.99 8.46
C VAL A 256 12.76 15.84 9.54
N ASP A 257 11.93 16.50 10.35
CA ASP A 257 12.32 17.23 11.55
C ASP A 257 11.87 16.43 12.78
N LEU A 258 12.81 16.21 13.71
CA LEU A 258 12.59 15.43 14.92
C LEU A 258 12.71 16.32 16.14
N SER A 259 11.76 16.27 17.06
CA SER A 259 11.83 17.00 18.32
C SER A 259 11.18 16.25 19.48
N GLY A 260 11.44 16.68 20.71
CA GLY A 260 10.79 16.08 21.88
C GLY A 260 11.42 16.49 23.20
N ARG A 261 11.00 15.83 24.28
CA ARG A 261 11.64 15.98 25.60
C ARG A 261 12.86 15.07 25.72
N THR A 262 13.81 15.48 26.56
CA THR A 262 15.06 14.75 26.78
C THR A 262 15.36 14.56 28.26
N TRP A 263 16.24 13.60 28.57
CA TRP A 263 16.67 13.24 29.92
C TRP A 263 17.26 14.43 30.68
N THR A 264 17.19 14.41 32.01
CA THR A 264 17.91 15.38 32.84
C THR A 264 19.42 15.17 32.75
N THR A 265 20.22 16.19 33.11
CA THR A 265 21.70 16.19 32.96
C THR A 265 22.43 15.13 33.80
N ASP A 266 21.73 14.47 34.71
CA ASP A 266 22.16 13.36 35.56
C ASP A 266 21.60 11.99 35.10
N GLY A 267 20.86 11.96 33.97
CA GLY A 267 20.23 10.76 33.41
C GLY A 267 19.09 10.16 34.22
N SER A 268 18.69 10.77 35.35
CA SER A 268 17.87 10.10 36.36
C SER A 268 16.36 10.05 36.05
N LYS A 269 15.89 10.84 35.09
CA LYS A 269 14.48 10.93 34.67
C LYS A 269 14.34 11.72 33.37
N CYS A 270 13.18 11.59 32.72
CA CYS A 270 12.81 12.52 31.66
C CYS A 270 12.64 13.95 32.20
N SER A 271 13.07 14.96 31.44
CA SER A 271 12.92 16.37 31.84
C SER A 271 11.53 16.91 31.52
N ASN A 272 11.12 17.94 32.26
CA ASN A 272 9.90 18.71 32.01
C ASN A 272 10.21 20.08 31.34
N SER A 273 11.48 20.38 31.07
CA SER A 273 11.90 21.68 30.50
C SER A 273 13.14 21.64 29.61
N LEU A 274 13.79 20.47 29.48
CA LEU A 274 14.81 20.25 28.45
C LEU A 274 14.13 19.57 27.26
N GLN A 275 14.33 20.16 26.09
CA GLN A 275 13.89 19.64 24.80
C GLN A 275 15.11 19.43 23.92
N TRP A 276 14.96 18.58 22.92
CA TRP A 276 15.92 18.39 21.85
C TRP A 276 15.23 18.57 20.50
N GLU A 277 16.00 18.98 19.51
CA GLU A 277 15.60 19.12 18.11
C GLU A 277 16.72 18.55 17.25
N MET A 278 16.36 17.85 16.18
CA MET A 278 17.26 17.43 15.11
C MET A 278 16.50 17.64 13.80
N ASN A 279 16.68 18.83 13.23
CA ASN A 279 15.94 19.32 12.06
C ASN A 279 16.80 19.16 10.80
N SER A 280 16.18 19.11 9.62
CA SER A 280 16.82 18.89 8.31
C SER A 280 17.46 17.51 8.12
N ASN A 281 16.86 16.44 8.66
CA ASN A 281 17.19 15.08 8.23
C ASN A 281 16.58 14.80 6.85
N SER A 282 17.22 13.95 6.05
CA SER A 282 16.65 13.45 4.80
C SER A 282 16.37 11.95 4.88
N VAL A 283 15.17 11.53 4.50
CA VAL A 283 14.76 10.12 4.36
C VAL A 283 14.40 9.85 2.91
N ALA A 284 15.23 9.05 2.24
CA ALA A 284 14.90 8.49 0.93
C ALA A 284 14.40 7.06 1.12
N ILE A 285 13.22 6.75 0.59
CA ILE A 285 12.61 5.42 0.61
C ILE A 285 12.37 4.98 -0.84
N SER A 286 12.67 3.74 -1.16
CA SER A 286 12.37 3.15 -2.47
C SER A 286 12.00 1.68 -2.31
N SER A 287 10.87 1.29 -2.89
CA SER A 287 10.42 -0.10 -2.92
C SER A 287 9.90 -0.50 -4.29
N VAL A 288 10.18 -1.75 -4.67
CA VAL A 288 9.64 -2.40 -5.86
C VAL A 288 8.94 -3.69 -5.43
N SER A 289 7.70 -3.88 -5.85
CA SER A 289 6.90 -5.09 -5.58
C SER A 289 6.46 -5.76 -6.88
N TRP A 290 6.49 -7.10 -6.90
CA TRP A 290 6.11 -7.93 -8.03
C TRP A 290 4.87 -8.77 -7.67
N GLU A 291 3.78 -8.50 -8.37
CA GLU A 291 2.44 -9.08 -8.15
C GLU A 291 2.08 -10.07 -9.26
N GLU A 292 1.72 -11.29 -8.92
CA GLU A 292 1.46 -12.36 -9.90
C GLU A 292 0.09 -12.21 -10.57
N LEU A 293 0.05 -12.39 -11.89
CA LEU A 293 -1.09 -12.00 -12.75
C LEU A 293 -2.33 -12.91 -12.67
N THR A 294 -2.27 -14.04 -11.94
CA THR A 294 -3.32 -15.06 -11.88
C THR A 294 -4.00 -15.09 -10.51
N GLU A 295 -3.23 -14.93 -9.44
CA GLU A 295 -3.68 -14.91 -8.04
C GLU A 295 -3.84 -13.48 -7.49
N GLU A 296 -3.35 -12.45 -8.20
CA GLU A 296 -3.36 -11.03 -7.77
C GLU A 296 -2.69 -10.86 -6.39
N THR A 297 -1.58 -11.59 -6.18
CA THR A 297 -0.80 -11.56 -4.92
C THR A 297 0.64 -11.12 -5.15
N THR A 298 1.18 -10.29 -4.25
CA THR A 298 2.59 -9.90 -4.28
C THR A 298 3.49 -11.05 -3.82
N ILE A 299 4.17 -11.68 -4.77
CA ILE A 299 5.08 -12.81 -4.50
C ILE A 299 6.43 -12.37 -3.95
N LYS A 300 6.81 -11.11 -4.16
CA LYS A 300 8.10 -10.54 -3.77
C LYS A 300 8.02 -9.02 -3.63
N SER A 301 8.64 -8.46 -2.60
CA SER A 301 8.97 -7.03 -2.50
C SER A 301 10.45 -6.82 -2.15
N VAL A 302 11.06 -5.79 -2.71
CA VAL A 302 12.40 -5.32 -2.35
C VAL A 302 12.27 -3.85 -1.93
N SER A 303 12.62 -3.56 -0.69
CA SER A 303 12.53 -2.24 -0.06
C SER A 303 13.89 -1.74 0.37
N SER A 304 14.06 -0.43 0.36
CA SER A 304 15.22 0.26 0.92
C SER A 304 14.80 1.58 1.58
N LEU A 305 15.40 1.87 2.73
CA LEU A 305 15.27 3.12 3.46
C LEU A 305 16.66 3.67 3.75
N ASN A 306 16.84 4.97 3.53
CA ASN A 306 18.11 5.66 3.67
C ASN A 306 17.89 6.97 4.43
N PHE A 307 18.14 6.94 5.75
CA PHE A 307 18.09 8.09 6.65
C PHE A 307 19.46 8.76 6.72
N ARG A 308 19.49 10.10 6.74
CA ARG A 308 20.72 10.91 6.88
C ARG A 308 20.52 12.05 7.86
N THR A 309 21.47 12.22 8.78
CA THR A 309 21.51 13.35 9.73
C THR A 309 22.05 14.62 9.07
N PRO A 310 21.85 15.82 9.66
CA PRO A 310 22.51 17.06 9.23
C PRO A 310 24.05 16.98 9.32
N ASP A 311 24.57 16.21 10.29
CA ASP A 311 26.00 15.93 10.46
C ASP A 311 26.54 14.91 9.43
N ASN A 312 25.68 14.47 8.48
CA ASN A 312 25.99 13.59 7.35
C ASN A 312 26.28 12.12 7.75
N ASP A 313 25.90 11.69 8.95
CA ASP A 313 25.78 10.27 9.28
C ASP A 313 24.65 9.64 8.46
N GLN A 314 24.75 8.34 8.17
CA GLN A 314 23.86 7.65 7.25
C GLN A 314 23.49 6.26 7.75
N THR A 315 22.19 6.03 7.93
CA THR A 315 21.61 4.73 8.30
C THR A 315 20.83 4.19 7.11
N ARG A 316 21.27 3.04 6.58
CA ARG A 316 20.60 2.36 5.46
C ARG A 316 20.04 1.03 5.92
N VAL A 317 18.78 0.77 5.57
CA VAL A 317 18.09 -0.51 5.72
C VAL A 317 17.72 -1.00 4.31
N ASP A 318 18.06 -2.25 4.00
CA ASP A 318 17.63 -2.95 2.80
C ASP A 318 16.87 -4.21 3.22
N ALA A 319 15.71 -4.46 2.63
CA ALA A 319 14.85 -5.58 2.98
C ALA A 319 14.28 -6.26 1.74
N VAL A 320 14.12 -7.58 1.81
CA VAL A 320 13.51 -8.41 0.75
C VAL A 320 12.51 -9.34 1.40
N SER A 321 11.24 -9.21 1.02
CA SER A 321 10.17 -10.11 1.46
C SER A 321 9.67 -10.97 0.29
N PHE A 322 9.15 -12.15 0.62
CA PHE A 322 8.37 -12.99 -0.29
C PHE A 322 6.96 -13.08 0.31
N GLY A 323 5.99 -12.44 -0.35
CA GLY A 323 4.77 -11.95 0.33
C GLY A 323 4.93 -10.51 0.84
N GLY A 324 3.81 -9.77 0.94
CA GLY A 324 3.76 -8.39 1.45
C GLY A 324 4.13 -7.32 0.41
N THR A 325 3.49 -6.15 0.50
CA THR A 325 3.54 -5.07 -0.49
C THR A 325 4.41 -3.88 -0.06
N GLY A 326 5.32 -3.46 -0.94
CA GLY A 326 6.03 -2.20 -0.78
C GLY A 326 6.87 -2.13 0.49
N VAL A 327 6.73 -1.01 1.22
CA VAL A 327 7.48 -0.74 2.47
C VAL A 327 7.13 -1.69 3.62
N SER A 328 6.07 -2.51 3.52
CA SER A 328 5.76 -3.56 4.51
C SER A 328 6.79 -4.70 4.53
N ALA A 329 7.76 -4.70 3.62
CA ALA A 329 8.90 -5.61 3.63
C ALA A 329 9.97 -5.22 4.68
N ILE A 330 9.95 -3.98 5.18
CA ILE A 330 10.83 -3.51 6.27
C ILE A 330 10.24 -3.98 7.60
N ASP A 331 11.05 -4.56 8.49
CA ASP A 331 10.57 -5.07 9.79
C ASP A 331 10.41 -3.95 10.85
N GLY A 332 9.77 -4.29 11.97
CA GLY A 332 9.56 -3.40 13.12
C GLY A 332 8.41 -2.42 12.93
N ILE A 333 8.51 -1.24 13.56
CA ILE A 333 7.42 -0.24 13.58
C ILE A 333 7.31 0.61 12.31
N LEU A 334 8.35 0.62 11.45
CA LEU A 334 8.43 1.50 10.28
C LEU A 334 7.26 1.35 9.27
N PRO A 335 6.78 0.14 8.92
CA PRO A 335 5.59 -0.02 8.07
C PRO A 335 4.35 0.68 8.63
N PHE A 336 4.12 0.59 9.94
CA PHE A 336 2.95 1.21 10.57
C PHE A 336 3.01 2.75 10.50
N LEU A 337 4.20 3.33 10.63
CA LEU A 337 4.41 4.78 10.50
C LEU A 337 4.30 5.27 9.06
N LEU A 338 4.66 4.45 8.08
CA LEU A 338 4.74 4.82 6.65
C LEU A 338 3.48 4.46 5.86
N GLN A 339 2.70 3.46 6.27
CA GLN A 339 1.47 3.04 5.60
C GLN A 339 0.46 4.19 5.36
N PRO A 340 0.23 5.13 6.30
CA PRO A 340 -0.65 6.30 6.09
C PRO A 340 -0.22 7.23 4.95
N ALA A 341 1.08 7.28 4.63
CA ALA A 341 1.63 8.14 3.58
C ALA A 341 1.48 7.53 2.17
N ILE A 342 1.11 6.26 2.06
CA ILE A 342 0.95 5.56 0.77
C ILE A 342 -0.38 5.98 0.11
N PRO A 343 -0.36 6.48 -1.14
CA PRO A 343 -1.59 6.72 -1.89
C PRO A 343 -2.40 5.42 -2.07
N MET A 344 -3.67 5.48 -1.68
CA MET A 344 -4.61 4.37 -1.80
C MET A 344 -4.89 4.06 -3.28
N ASP A 345 -4.77 2.80 -3.69
CA ASP A 345 -5.24 2.37 -5.02
C ASP A 345 -6.75 2.16 -4.97
N LEU A 346 -7.48 2.93 -5.77
CA LEU A 346 -8.95 2.97 -5.73
C LEU A 346 -9.56 1.70 -6.32
N TYR A 347 -8.87 1.00 -7.22
CA TYR A 347 -9.37 -0.24 -7.81
C TYR A 347 -9.10 -1.45 -6.92
N ASP A 348 -7.90 -1.58 -6.36
CA ASP A 348 -7.60 -2.59 -5.32
C ASP A 348 -8.61 -2.51 -4.15
N SER A 349 -8.91 -1.28 -3.73
CA SER A 349 -9.81 -1.04 -2.60
C SER A 349 -11.30 -1.14 -2.95
N LEU A 350 -11.79 -0.36 -3.91
CA LEU A 350 -13.23 -0.25 -4.19
C LEU A 350 -13.68 -1.16 -5.34
N GLY A 351 -12.75 -1.79 -6.07
CA GLY A 351 -13.03 -2.69 -7.18
C GLY A 351 -13.87 -2.02 -8.26
N THR A 352 -15.03 -2.61 -8.53
CA THR A 352 -16.05 -2.10 -9.46
C THR A 352 -17.27 -1.51 -8.74
N THR A 353 -17.12 -1.10 -7.47
CA THR A 353 -18.19 -0.43 -6.72
C THR A 353 -18.61 0.86 -7.43
N LEU A 354 -19.93 1.06 -7.57
CA LEU A 354 -20.47 2.30 -8.11
C LEU A 354 -20.29 3.43 -7.08
N ILE A 355 -19.49 4.42 -7.44
CA ILE A 355 -19.22 5.61 -6.65
C ILE A 355 -20.43 6.54 -6.81
N GLU A 356 -21.43 6.37 -5.95
CA GLU A 356 -22.67 7.17 -5.93
C GLU A 356 -22.87 7.83 -4.55
N PRO A 357 -23.21 9.14 -4.49
CA PRO A 357 -23.44 9.86 -3.23
C PRO A 357 -24.38 9.15 -2.25
N GLY A 358 -23.97 9.09 -0.98
CA GLY A 358 -24.73 8.42 0.08
C GLY A 358 -24.56 6.90 0.12
N THR A 359 -23.78 6.32 -0.81
CA THR A 359 -23.34 4.92 -0.71
C THR A 359 -22.36 4.76 0.46
N SER A 360 -22.52 3.68 1.21
CA SER A 360 -21.64 3.32 2.32
C SER A 360 -21.43 1.80 2.36
N GLY A 361 -20.23 1.36 2.74
CA GLY A 361 -19.89 -0.04 2.84
C GLY A 361 -18.64 -0.28 3.68
N GLU A 362 -18.05 -1.45 3.54
CA GLU A 362 -16.82 -1.86 4.23
C GLU A 362 -15.79 -2.35 3.18
N VAL A 363 -14.52 -1.99 3.37
CA VAL A 363 -13.37 -2.40 2.55
C VAL A 363 -12.18 -2.67 3.46
N ASN A 364 -11.60 -3.87 3.42
CA ASN A 364 -10.41 -4.22 4.20
C ASN A 364 -10.51 -3.85 5.69
N GLY A 365 -11.71 -3.98 6.27
CA GLY A 365 -12.04 -3.61 7.66
C GLY A 365 -12.30 -2.12 7.91
N TRP A 366 -12.22 -1.24 6.90
CA TRP A 366 -12.57 0.18 6.99
C TRP A 366 -14.00 0.41 6.52
N ASN A 367 -14.80 1.13 7.32
CA ASN A 367 -16.12 1.59 6.88
C ASN A 367 -15.94 2.84 6.02
N TYR A 368 -16.53 2.87 4.82
CA TYR A 368 -16.49 4.04 3.93
C TYR A 368 -17.88 4.68 3.72
N VAL A 369 -17.90 5.99 3.48
CA VAL A 369 -19.09 6.77 3.14
C VAL A 369 -18.78 7.78 2.03
N ILE A 370 -19.39 7.57 0.87
CA ILE A 370 -19.28 8.45 -0.31
C ILE A 370 -20.21 9.65 -0.13
N LYS A 371 -19.69 10.87 -0.30
CA LYS A 371 -20.44 12.12 -0.10
C LYS A 371 -21.11 12.61 -1.38
N GLU A 372 -21.90 13.68 -1.26
CA GLU A 372 -22.32 14.46 -2.42
C GLU A 372 -21.09 15.04 -3.14
N SER A 373 -21.09 15.00 -4.47
CA SER A 373 -20.01 15.59 -5.26
C SER A 373 -19.94 17.11 -5.06
N GLN A 374 -18.73 17.64 -5.13
CA GLN A 374 -18.42 19.06 -4.98
C GLN A 374 -17.58 19.56 -6.15
N ARG A 375 -17.55 20.88 -6.37
CA ARG A 375 -16.63 21.50 -7.34
C ARG A 375 -15.47 22.19 -6.64
N VAL A 376 -14.26 21.72 -6.94
CA VAL A 376 -12.99 22.32 -6.51
C VAL A 376 -12.31 22.86 -7.76
N ASP A 377 -11.99 24.15 -7.79
CA ASP A 377 -11.42 24.89 -8.94
C ASP A 377 -12.10 24.65 -10.31
N GLY A 378 -13.39 24.30 -10.29
CA GLY A 378 -14.22 24.03 -11.46
C GLY A 378 -14.28 22.55 -11.88
N GLN A 379 -13.40 21.71 -11.35
CA GLN A 379 -13.40 20.26 -11.54
C GLN A 379 -14.42 19.61 -10.59
N LEU A 380 -15.10 18.55 -11.05
CA LEU A 380 -15.97 17.74 -10.20
C LEU A 380 -15.13 16.75 -9.40
N VAL A 381 -15.37 16.71 -8.09
CA VAL A 381 -14.66 15.87 -7.12
C VAL A 381 -15.68 15.16 -6.25
N ILE A 382 -15.47 13.87 -5.98
CA ILE A 382 -16.28 13.11 -5.02
C ILE A 382 -15.44 12.88 -3.76
N PRO A 383 -15.89 13.35 -2.58
CA PRO A 383 -15.26 13.01 -1.32
C PRO A 383 -15.69 11.61 -0.85
N ILE A 384 -14.74 10.83 -0.33
CA ILE A 384 -15.00 9.57 0.39
C ILE A 384 -14.32 9.65 1.75
N ASP A 385 -15.11 9.55 2.83
CA ASP A 385 -14.56 9.36 4.18
C ASP A 385 -14.47 7.86 4.48
N LEU A 386 -13.39 7.45 5.13
CA LEU A 386 -13.15 6.10 5.64
C LEU A 386 -12.78 6.16 7.13
N GLU A 387 -13.27 5.21 7.91
CA GLU A 387 -13.05 5.15 9.36
C GLU A 387 -12.88 3.69 9.83
N GLN A 388 -11.89 3.43 10.68
CA GLN A 388 -11.54 2.09 11.16
C GLN A 388 -12.26 1.79 12.50
N PRO A 389 -13.37 1.02 12.49
CA PRO A 389 -14.22 0.82 13.68
C PRO A 389 -13.52 0.14 14.86
N SER A 390 -12.51 -0.71 14.61
CA SER A 390 -11.80 -1.40 15.69
C SER A 390 -11.04 -0.43 16.58
N ILE A 391 -10.20 0.45 16.00
CA ILE A 391 -9.44 1.48 16.72
C ILE A 391 -10.40 2.47 17.39
N ASN A 392 -11.40 2.97 16.66
CA ASN A 392 -12.41 3.91 17.14
C ASN A 392 -13.19 3.45 18.38
N SER A 393 -13.28 2.13 18.63
CA SER A 393 -14.09 1.60 19.73
C SER A 393 -13.43 1.75 21.11
N CYS A 394 -12.11 1.63 21.18
CA CYS A 394 -11.36 1.45 22.44
C CYS A 394 -9.95 2.07 22.47
N LEU A 395 -9.35 2.39 21.32
CA LEU A 395 -7.91 2.67 21.19
C LEU A 395 -7.58 4.06 20.62
N GLY A 396 -8.57 4.95 20.49
CA GLY A 396 -8.41 6.29 19.91
C GLY A 396 -9.30 6.47 18.67
N HIS A 397 -8.73 6.90 17.54
CA HIS A 397 -9.42 6.93 16.25
C HIS A 397 -8.47 6.70 15.08
N ALA A 398 -9.00 6.23 13.96
CA ALA A 398 -8.27 6.17 12.69
C ALA A 398 -9.22 6.47 11.52
N ARG A 399 -8.91 7.55 10.79
CA ARG A 399 -9.71 8.14 9.73
C ARG A 399 -8.87 8.44 8.50
N MET A 400 -9.52 8.41 7.35
CA MET A 400 -8.96 8.85 6.08
C MET A 400 -10.07 9.57 5.30
N SER A 401 -9.73 10.66 4.61
CA SER A 401 -10.65 11.33 3.68
C SER A 401 -9.94 11.48 2.34
N LEU A 402 -10.63 11.06 1.28
CA LEU A 402 -10.13 11.01 -0.09
C LEU A 402 -10.92 11.99 -0.96
N GLN A 403 -10.23 12.72 -1.82
CA GLN A 403 -10.83 13.42 -2.94
C GLN A 403 -10.52 12.64 -4.23
N ILE A 404 -11.55 12.20 -4.95
CA ILE A 404 -11.38 11.39 -6.17
C ILE A 404 -12.08 12.02 -7.39
N VAL A 405 -11.60 11.63 -8.57
CA VAL A 405 -12.00 12.17 -9.88
C VAL A 405 -12.22 11.00 -10.85
N GLU A 406 -13.23 11.11 -11.73
CA GLU A 406 -13.51 10.12 -12.77
C GLU A 406 -12.29 9.88 -13.68
N GLY A 407 -11.91 8.61 -13.85
CA GLY A 407 -10.79 8.20 -14.72
C GLY A 407 -9.39 8.32 -14.13
N ASN A 408 -9.25 8.57 -12.82
CA ASN A 408 -7.97 8.47 -12.11
C ASN A 408 -7.96 7.20 -11.21
N PRO A 409 -6.98 6.29 -11.31
CA PRO A 409 -6.87 5.13 -10.41
C PRO A 409 -6.50 5.49 -8.96
N TRP A 410 -6.06 6.73 -8.70
CA TRP A 410 -5.62 7.21 -7.38
C TRP A 410 -6.37 8.47 -6.93
N PRO A 411 -6.46 8.75 -5.62
CA PRO A 411 -7.01 10.02 -5.14
C PRO A 411 -6.16 11.22 -5.60
N VAL A 412 -6.81 12.37 -5.82
CA VAL A 412 -6.13 13.65 -6.10
C VAL A 412 -5.72 14.38 -4.81
N GLU A 413 -6.36 14.06 -3.69
CA GLU A 413 -5.97 14.47 -2.35
C GLU A 413 -6.32 13.34 -1.36
N GLN A 414 -5.41 13.05 -0.43
CA GLN A 414 -5.60 12.04 0.62
C GLN A 414 -5.14 12.66 1.95
N HIS A 415 -6.05 12.70 2.92
CA HIS A 415 -5.75 13.09 4.29
C HIS A 415 -5.97 11.90 5.22
N VAL A 416 -5.04 11.64 6.14
CA VAL A 416 -5.11 10.52 7.09
C VAL A 416 -4.84 11.04 8.50
N ASP A 417 -5.73 10.69 9.43
CA ASP A 417 -5.75 11.13 10.83
C ASP A 417 -5.84 9.90 11.73
N ILE A 418 -4.73 9.54 12.39
CA ILE A 418 -4.63 8.37 13.27
C ILE A 418 -4.12 8.82 14.63
N LEU A 419 -4.95 8.61 15.65
CA LEU A 419 -4.62 8.81 17.06
C LEU A 419 -4.75 7.46 17.76
N ILE A 420 -3.64 6.93 18.29
CA ILE A 420 -3.68 5.81 19.23
C ILE A 420 -3.53 6.34 20.65
N ASN A 421 -4.45 5.94 21.53
CA ASN A 421 -4.53 6.32 22.93
C ASN A 421 -4.88 5.08 23.77
N LYS A 422 -4.13 4.80 24.83
CA LYS A 422 -4.09 3.52 25.56
C LYS A 422 -4.03 3.76 27.06
#